data_AF-A0A401TLH2-F1
#
_entry.id   AF-A0A401TLH2-F1
#
_cell.length_a   1.000
_cell.length_b   1.000
_cell.length_c   1.000
_cell.angle_alpha   90.00
_cell.angle_beta   90.00
_cell.angle_gamma   90.00
#
_symmetry.space_group_name_H-M   'P 1'
#
loop_
_entity.id
_entity.type
_entity.pdbx_description
1 polymer ?
#
loop_
_entity_poly.entity_id
_entity_poly.type
_entity_poly.pdbx_seq_one_letter_code
_entity_poly.pdbx_strand_id
1 'polypeptide(L)'
;MPDRESPYVADGKYTATVLAIDNEGPVPKTATGTVVLDVDDDNDNIPLIHNLQPCMCEQAKSLLVTAHDADSYPNAAPYHFKFNNEPGVTDKWKILMKN
;
A
#
# COMPACT_ATOMS: atom_id res chain seq x y z
N MET A 1 7.45 4.67 -14.40
CA MET A 1 7.87 5.39 -13.19
C MET A 1 8.17 4.32 -12.15
N PRO A 2 9.20 4.46 -11.29
CA PRO A 2 9.36 3.60 -10.12
C PRO A 2 8.10 3.68 -9.25
N ASP A 3 7.78 2.58 -8.56
CA ASP A 3 6.60 2.42 -7.72
C ASP A 3 7.08 2.13 -6.29
N ARG A 4 6.69 2.97 -5.33
CA ARG A 4 7.18 2.90 -3.95
C ARG A 4 6.52 1.75 -3.18
N GLU A 5 5.33 1.35 -3.59
CA GLU A 5 4.51 0.27 -3.03
C GLU A 5 4.98 -1.11 -3.52
N SER A 6 5.97 -1.12 -4.42
CA SER A 6 6.61 -2.32 -4.91
C SER A 6 7.21 -3.16 -3.76
N PRO A 7 7.07 -4.50 -3.78
CA PRO A 7 7.61 -5.37 -2.73
C PRO A 7 9.15 -5.38 -2.64
N TYR A 8 9.84 -4.75 -3.58
CA TYR A 8 11.30 -4.61 -3.56
C TYR A 8 11.77 -3.32 -2.89
N VAL A 9 10.86 -2.39 -2.59
CA VAL A 9 11.13 -1.17 -1.85
C VAL A 9 10.85 -1.46 -0.38
N ALA A 10 11.81 -1.14 0.48
CA ALA A 10 11.67 -1.25 1.93
C ALA A 10 11.93 0.11 2.56
N ASP A 11 11.00 0.60 3.38
CA ASP A 11 11.09 1.89 4.06
C ASP A 11 11.39 3.06 3.09
N GLY A 12 10.76 3.05 1.91
CA GLY A 12 10.96 4.05 0.85
C GLY A 12 12.30 3.95 0.12
N LYS A 13 13.06 2.87 0.32
CA LYS A 13 14.37 2.66 -0.29
C LYS A 13 14.44 1.38 -1.11
N TYR A 14 14.99 1.49 -2.32
CA TYR A 14 15.38 0.34 -3.12
C TYR A 14 16.91 0.17 -3.08
N THR A 15 17.39 -0.99 -2.67
CA THR A 15 18.82 -1.27 -2.56
C THR A 15 19.27 -2.26 -3.63
N ALA A 16 20.20 -1.82 -4.48
CA ALA A 16 20.81 -2.63 -5.52
C ALA A 16 22.30 -2.88 -5.26
N THR A 17 22.78 -4.06 -5.65
CA THR A 17 24.21 -4.38 -5.64
C THR A 17 24.74 -4.37 -7.06
N VAL A 18 25.86 -3.68 -7.28
CA VAL A 18 26.51 -3.55 -8.59
C VAL A 18 27.86 -4.25 -8.54
N LEU A 19 28.12 -5.13 -9.51
CA LEU A 19 29.38 -5.82 -9.69
C LEU A 19 30.14 -5.22 -10.87
N ALA A 20 31.32 -4.66 -10.61
CA ALA A 20 32.28 -4.25 -11.62
C ALA A 20 33.27 -5.40 -11.85
N ILE A 21 33.54 -5.72 -13.11
CA ILE A 21 34.49 -6.77 -13.52
C ILE A 21 35.49 -6.15 -14.49
N ASP A 22 36.78 -6.22 -14.15
CA ASP A 22 37.91 -5.86 -15.00
C ASP A 22 38.57 -7.16 -15.51
N ASN A 23 38.54 -7.33 -16.84
CA ASN A 23 39.02 -8.51 -17.56
C ASN A 23 40.31 -8.25 -18.37
N GLU A 24 40.97 -7.09 -18.20
CA GLU A 24 42.17 -6.78 -18.99
C GLU A 24 43.42 -7.56 -18.55
N GLY A 25 43.38 -8.21 -17.37
CA GLY A 25 44.49 -9.00 -16.82
C GLY A 25 44.33 -10.53 -16.94
N PRO A 26 45.40 -11.31 -16.69
CA PRO A 26 45.36 -12.78 -16.70
C PRO A 26 44.48 -13.37 -15.58
N VAL A 27 44.16 -12.57 -14.56
CA VAL A 27 43.20 -12.90 -13.50
C VAL A 27 42.15 -11.77 -13.46
N PRO A 28 40.86 -12.08 -13.63
CA PRO A 28 39.79 -11.09 -13.51
C PRO A 28 39.79 -10.42 -12.13
N LYS A 29 39.62 -9.11 -12.10
CA LYS A 29 39.43 -8.34 -10.87
C LYS A 29 37.96 -7.96 -10.75
N THR A 30 37.44 -7.98 -9.52
CA THR A 30 36.07 -7.57 -9.26
C THR A 30 36.00 -6.54 -8.14
N ALA A 31 35.00 -5.67 -8.21
CA ALA A 31 34.62 -4.75 -7.15
C ALA A 31 33.09 -4.75 -7.00
N THR A 32 32.60 -4.76 -5.77
CA THR A 32 31.17 -4.73 -5.46
C THR A 32 30.82 -3.40 -4.83
N GLY A 33 29.80 -2.73 -5.36
CA GLY A 33 29.23 -1.51 -4.80
C GLY A 33 27.75 -1.69 -4.47
N THR A 34 27.22 -0.81 -3.63
CA THR A 34 25.80 -0.75 -3.29
C THR A 34 25.24 0.61 -3.68
N VAL A 35 24.09 0.60 -4.35
CA VAL A 35 23.31 1.80 -4.67
C VAL A 35 22.02 1.75 -3.88
N VAL A 36 21.74 2.81 -3.14
CA VAL A 36 20.47 2.99 -2.43
C VAL A 36 19.71 4.11 -3.13
N LEU A 37 18.53 3.78 -3.63
CA LEU A 37 17.63 4.73 -4.27
C LEU A 37 16.54 5.09 -3.28
N ASP A 38 16.36 6.38 -3.03
CA ASP A 38 15.17 6.90 -2.36
C ASP A 38 14.03 6.95 -3.40
N VAL A 39 12.91 6.33 -3.05
CA VAL A 39 11.73 6.26 -3.91
C VAL A 39 10.65 7.14 -3.28
N ASP A 40 10.24 8.19 -3.99
CA ASP A 40 9.21 9.11 -3.55
C ASP A 40 7.82 8.46 -3.64
N ASP A 41 6.94 8.89 -2.74
CA ASP A 41 5.56 8.42 -2.63
C ASP A 41 4.64 9.32 -3.45
N ASP A 42 4.00 8.76 -4.47
CA ASP A 42 2.94 9.43 -5.22
C ASP A 42 1.58 8.96 -4.68
N ASN A 43 0.54 9.80 -4.82
CA ASN A 43 -0.83 9.41 -4.49
C ASN A 43 -1.46 8.72 -5.69
N ASP A 44 -1.10 7.46 -5.92
CA ASP A 44 -1.53 6.68 -7.08
C ASP A 44 -2.35 5.43 -6.72
N ASN A 45 -2.55 5.16 -5.43
CA ASN A 45 -3.50 4.18 -4.94
C ASN A 45 -4.80 4.84 -4.44
N ILE A 46 -5.83 4.01 -4.28
CA ILE A 46 -7.12 4.45 -3.75
C ILE A 46 -7.49 3.60 -2.53
N PRO A 47 -8.25 4.13 -1.57
CA PRO A 47 -8.69 3.35 -0.43
C PRO A 47 -9.62 2.21 -0.86
N LEU A 48 -9.25 0.97 -0.53
CA LEU A 48 -10.04 -0.23 -0.79
C LEU A 48 -10.63 -0.77 0.50
N ILE A 49 -11.86 -1.27 0.44
CA ILE A 49 -12.48 -1.94 1.59
C ILE A 49 -11.83 -3.31 1.79
N HIS A 50 -11.11 -3.44 2.90
CA HIS A 50 -10.53 -4.68 3.36
C HIS A 50 -11.52 -5.40 4.30
N ASN A 51 -11.72 -6.71 4.12
CA ASN A 51 -12.62 -7.57 4.91
C ASN A 51 -14.13 -7.31 4.77
N LEU A 52 -14.63 -6.97 3.58
CA LEU A 52 -16.09 -6.95 3.38
C LEU A 52 -16.63 -8.40 3.41
N GLN A 53 -17.26 -8.79 4.53
CA GLN A 53 -17.97 -10.07 4.58
C GLN A 53 -19.30 -9.93 3.81
N PRO A 54 -19.54 -10.77 2.79
CA PRO A 54 -20.75 -10.67 1.96
C PRO A 54 -22.01 -11.13 2.69
N CYS A 55 -21.87 -11.79 3.85
CA CYS A 55 -22.96 -12.28 4.66
C CYS A 55 -22.81 -11.82 6.11
N MET A 56 -23.96 -11.49 6.71
CA MET A 56 -24.06 -11.16 8.13
C MET A 56 -25.03 -12.17 8.76
N CYS A 57 -24.69 -12.71 9.93
CA CYS A 57 -25.61 -13.58 10.68
C CYS A 57 -26.86 -12.78 11.08
N GLU A 58 -28.03 -13.42 11.13
CA GLU A 58 -29.28 -12.76 11.51
C GLU A 58 -29.21 -12.09 12.89
N GLN A 59 -28.40 -12.61 13.81
CA GLN A 59 -28.22 -12.08 15.16
C GLN A 59 -27.17 -10.95 15.24
N ALA A 60 -26.35 -10.76 14.19
CA ALA A 60 -25.31 -9.74 14.20
C ALA A 60 -25.92 -8.35 14.00
N LYS A 61 -25.50 -7.40 14.85
CA LYS A 61 -26.03 -6.02 14.88
C LYS A 61 -25.20 -5.01 14.09
N SER A 62 -23.97 -5.38 13.74
CA SER A 62 -23.00 -4.50 13.09
C SER A 62 -21.93 -5.32 12.37
N LEU A 63 -21.38 -4.75 11.30
CA LEU A 63 -20.20 -5.27 10.62
C LEU A 63 -19.02 -4.31 10.83
N LEU A 64 -17.85 -4.85 11.14
CA LEU A 64 -16.61 -4.09 11.13
C LEU A 64 -16.08 -4.02 9.71
N VAL A 65 -15.85 -2.82 9.22
CA VAL A 65 -15.29 -2.57 7.89
C VAL A 65 -14.02 -1.75 8.05
N THR A 66 -12.96 -2.16 7.35
CA THR A 66 -11.68 -1.47 7.34
C THR A 66 -11.37 -1.02 5.92
N ALA A 67 -10.76 0.15 5.75
CA ALA A 67 -10.18 0.56 4.46
C ALA A 67 -8.66 0.48 4.54
N HIS A 68 -8.05 0.13 3.41
CA HIS A 68 -6.61 0.13 3.24
C HIS A 68 -6.26 0.81 1.92
N ASP A 69 -5.36 1.76 2.02
CA ASP A 69 -4.69 2.41 0.91
C ASP A 69 -3.20 2.05 1.01
N ALA A 70 -2.58 1.72 -0.12
CA ALA A 70 -1.22 1.21 -0.16
C ALA A 70 -0.19 2.34 0.00
N ASP A 71 -0.57 3.58 -0.33
CA ASP A 71 0.31 4.74 -0.23
C ASP A 71 0.72 5.03 1.22
N SER A 72 1.76 5.84 1.40
CA SER A 72 2.17 6.30 2.73
C SER A 72 1.53 7.62 3.12
N TYR A 73 1.74 8.04 4.38
CA TYR A 73 1.33 9.37 4.80
C TYR A 73 2.07 10.43 3.97
N PRO A 74 1.40 11.46 3.43
CA PRO A 74 0.01 11.89 3.70
C PRO A 74 -1.05 11.40 2.69
N ASN A 75 -0.70 10.50 1.78
CA ASN A 75 -1.53 10.10 0.65
C ASN A 75 -2.60 9.05 1.00
N ALA A 76 -2.39 8.28 2.06
CA ALA A 76 -3.34 7.30 2.58
C ALA A 76 -4.28 7.86 3.67
N ALA A 77 -4.33 7.22 4.85
CA ALA A 77 -5.20 7.59 5.96
C ALA A 77 -4.97 9.04 6.44
N PRO A 78 -6.01 9.75 6.96
CA PRO A 78 -7.33 9.25 7.39
C PRO A 78 -8.40 9.19 6.29
N TYR A 79 -9.35 8.25 6.45
CA TYR A 79 -10.41 8.00 5.46
C TYR A 79 -11.76 8.62 5.82
N HIS A 80 -12.54 8.98 4.79
CA HIS A 80 -13.92 9.41 4.91
C HIS A 80 -14.88 8.38 4.31
N PHE A 81 -15.69 7.74 5.15
CA PHE A 81 -16.69 6.75 4.71
C PHE A 81 -18.05 7.40 4.47
N LYS A 82 -18.71 7.00 3.37
CA LYS A 82 -20.08 7.40 3.03
C LYS A 82 -20.80 6.25 2.37
N PHE A 83 -22.12 6.18 2.57
CA PHE A 83 -22.95 5.28 1.78
C PHE A 83 -23.12 5.83 0.35
N ASN A 84 -23.35 4.91 -0.57
CA ASN A 84 -23.77 5.23 -1.93
C ASN A 84 -25.16 5.89 -1.87
N ASN A 85 -25.51 6.71 -2.87
CA ASN A 85 -26.81 7.42 -2.92
C ASN A 85 -28.01 6.51 -3.25
N GLU A 86 -28.01 5.29 -2.73
CA GLU A 86 -29.10 4.34 -2.91
C GLU A 86 -30.25 4.63 -1.92
N PRO A 87 -31.50 4.75 -2.40
CA PRO A 87 -32.64 5.00 -1.54
C PRO A 87 -32.81 3.93 -0.44
N GLY A 88 -33.06 4.37 0.79
CA GLY A 88 -33.37 3.49 1.91
C GLY A 88 -32.16 2.84 2.60
N VAL A 89 -30.92 3.09 2.15
CA VAL A 89 -29.72 2.59 2.83
C VAL A 89 -29.53 3.28 4.18
N THR A 90 -29.65 4.60 4.24
CA THR A 90 -29.46 5.40 5.46
C THR A 90 -30.55 5.19 6.52
N ASP A 91 -31.71 4.65 6.10
CA ASP A 91 -32.79 4.29 7.03
C ASP A 91 -32.51 2.99 7.78
N LYS A 92 -31.69 2.11 7.17
CA LYS A 92 -31.37 0.76 7.69
C LYS A 92 -29.98 0.68 8.31
N TRP A 93 -29.04 1.46 7.79
CA TRP A 93 -27.63 1.38 8.15
C TRP A 93 -27.08 2.73 8.61
N LYS A 94 -26.16 2.68 9.56
CA LYS A 94 -25.40 3.83 10.04
C LYS A 94 -23.92 3.48 10.07
N ILE A 95 -23.08 4.43 9.69
CA ILE A 95 -21.63 4.31 9.81
C ILE A 95 -21.24 4.83 11.19
N LEU A 96 -20.54 4.01 11.96
CA LEU A 96 -19.98 4.38 13.24
C LEU A 96 -18.46 4.29 13.13
N MET A 97 -17.78 5.43 13.22
CA MET A 97 -16.32 5.47 13.25
C MET A 97 -15.86 4.95 14.62
N LYS A 98 -14.96 3.97 14.60
CA LYS A 98 -14.33 3.45 15.82
C LYS A 98 -12.93 4.04 15.90
N ASN A 99 -12.69 4.83 16.95
CA ASN A 99 -11.37 5.35 17.29
C ASN A 99 -10.50 4.26 17.91
#